data_AF-A0A359E9A7-F1
#
_entry.id   AF-A0A359E9A7-F1
#
_cell.length_a   1.000
_cell.length_b   1.000
_cell.length_c   1.000
_cell.angle_alpha   90.00
_cell.angle_beta   90.00
_cell.angle_gamma   90.00
#
_symmetry.space_group_name_H-M   'P 1'
#
loop_
_entity.id
_entity.type
_entity.pdbx_description
1 polymer ?
#
loop_
_entity_poly.entity_id
_entity_poly.type
_entity_poly.pdbx_seq_one_letter_code
_entity_poly.pdbx_strand_id
1 'polypeptide(L)'
;MLVKKLKEGILGVLFPDICSVCGLKLSDHEHAVCTSCLNEKFEEAWSRKSFSSSGVLLPEGITIQHALWNFDKGGHLQELLHQLKYNRLTGVGVDLGRQLGKSLLRNSLFTERIKSEKVTLIPVPLHAKKRRMRGYNQAFHIAKGVSEVTGLHIIKQDAVLRNKNTSTQTGFSIEKRRKNIEGAFDVVSISAIEDAVCVIVDDVFTTGATTFELAANLKKAGSKEIIIATVAQA
;
A
#
# COMPACT_ATOMS: atom_id res chain seq x y z
N MET A 1 16.32 -10.46 -36.71
CA MET A 1 17.11 -9.79 -35.64
C MET A 1 17.13 -8.27 -35.75
N LEU A 2 17.37 -7.69 -36.94
CA LEU A 2 17.46 -6.23 -37.14
C LEU A 2 16.16 -5.48 -36.79
N VAL A 3 15.01 -6.00 -37.22
CA VAL A 3 13.69 -5.37 -36.98
C VAL A 3 13.31 -5.34 -35.49
N LYS A 4 13.73 -6.34 -34.71
CA LYS A 4 13.53 -6.37 -33.24
C LYS A 4 14.35 -5.28 -32.55
N LYS A 5 15.63 -5.18 -32.88
CA LYS A 5 16.53 -4.14 -32.35
C LYS A 5 16.09 -2.73 -32.73
N LEU A 6 15.57 -2.54 -33.94
CA LEU A 6 15.06 -1.24 -34.40
C LEU A 6 13.78 -0.85 -33.63
N LYS A 7 12.87 -1.81 -33.42
CA LYS A 7 11.64 -1.62 -32.65
C LYS A 7 11.95 -1.31 -31.18
N GLU A 8 12.86 -2.05 -30.56
CA GLU A 8 13.34 -1.82 -29.20
C GLU A 8 14.04 -0.46 -29.07
N GLY A 9 14.85 -0.06 -30.07
CA GLY A 9 15.52 1.25 -30.10
C GLY A 9 14.54 2.43 -30.23
N ILE A 10 13.52 2.33 -31.09
CA ILE A 10 12.50 3.38 -31.25
C ILE A 10 11.62 3.48 -29.98
N LEU A 11 11.24 2.33 -29.40
CA LEU A 11 10.51 2.30 -28.13
C LEU A 11 11.34 2.90 -26.99
N GLY A 12 12.64 2.62 -26.89
CA GLY A 12 13.51 3.16 -25.85
C GLY A 12 13.77 4.67 -25.96
N VAL A 13 13.57 5.27 -27.12
CA VAL A 13 13.63 6.73 -27.31
C VAL A 13 12.31 7.41 -26.98
N LEU A 14 11.18 6.79 -27.34
CA LEU A 14 9.84 7.32 -27.08
C LEU A 14 9.36 7.04 -25.64
N PHE A 15 9.86 5.97 -25.03
CA PHE A 15 9.54 5.49 -23.69
C PHE A 15 10.85 5.09 -22.98
N PRO A 16 11.67 6.06 -22.58
CA PRO A 16 12.93 5.76 -21.91
C PRO A 16 12.65 5.12 -20.54
N ASP A 17 13.33 4.01 -20.26
CA ASP A 17 13.31 3.35 -18.94
C ASP A 17 14.08 4.21 -17.93
N ILE A 18 13.47 5.30 -17.47
CA ILE A 18 14.08 6.26 -16.55
C ILE A 18 13.32 6.35 -15.24
N CYS A 19 14.06 6.67 -14.18
CA CYS A 19 13.53 6.87 -12.85
C CYS A 19 12.62 8.11 -12.81
N SER A 20 11.42 7.95 -12.27
CA SER A 20 10.41 9.01 -12.10
C SER A 20 10.82 10.11 -11.10
N VAL A 21 11.93 9.91 -10.38
CA VAL A 21 12.46 10.87 -9.39
C VAL A 21 13.69 11.61 -9.92
N CYS A 22 14.72 10.89 -10.40
CA CYS A 22 15.99 11.50 -10.81
C CYS A 22 16.24 11.51 -12.33
N GLY A 23 15.40 10.86 -13.13
CA GLY A 23 15.56 10.79 -14.60
C GLY A 23 16.70 9.89 -15.10
N LEU A 24 17.40 9.18 -14.20
CA LEU A 24 18.45 8.23 -14.58
C LEU A 24 17.87 6.91 -15.09
N LYS A 25 18.61 6.22 -15.96
CA LYS A 25 18.21 4.94 -16.54
C LYS A 25 18.01 3.87 -15.46
N LEU A 26 16.91 3.12 -15.57
CA LEU A 26 16.57 1.99 -14.69
C LEU A 26 17.30 0.72 -15.12
N SER A 27 17.58 -0.13 -14.14
CA SER A 27 18.04 -1.50 -14.34
C SER A 27 16.88 -2.48 -14.54
N ASP A 28 17.16 -3.69 -15.03
CA ASP A 28 16.15 -4.71 -15.37
C ASP A 28 15.21 -5.13 -14.22
N HIS A 29 15.57 -4.80 -12.97
CA HIS A 29 14.77 -5.12 -11.78
C HIS A 29 14.01 -3.92 -11.20
N GLU A 30 14.21 -2.72 -11.76
CA GLU A 30 13.56 -1.49 -11.35
C GLU A 30 12.47 -1.14 -12.36
N HIS A 31 11.26 -0.78 -11.89
CA HIS A 31 10.15 -0.52 -12.81
C HIS A 31 9.95 0.95 -13.12
N ALA A 32 9.93 1.79 -12.08
CA ALA A 32 9.61 3.21 -12.22
C ALA A 32 10.47 4.11 -11.32
N VAL A 33 11.08 3.57 -10.27
CA VAL A 33 11.94 4.33 -9.35
C VAL A 33 13.23 3.54 -9.09
N CYS A 34 14.38 4.19 -9.23
CA CYS A 34 15.66 3.54 -8.96
C CYS A 34 15.90 3.34 -7.46
N THR A 35 16.74 2.37 -7.15
CA THR A 35 17.07 1.93 -5.78
C THR A 35 17.69 3.06 -4.96
N SER A 36 18.57 3.87 -5.55
CA SER A 36 19.17 5.03 -4.87
C SER A 36 18.10 6.03 -4.44
N CYS A 37 17.17 6.41 -5.32
CA CYS A 37 16.09 7.32 -4.95
C CYS A 37 15.20 6.77 -3.84
N LEU A 38 14.85 5.48 -3.91
CA LEU A 38 14.04 4.83 -2.88
C LEU A 38 14.75 4.78 -1.51
N ASN A 39 16.08 4.75 -1.47
CA ASN A 39 16.84 4.65 -0.22
C ASN A 39 17.23 6.03 0.36
N GLU A 40 17.38 7.05 -0.47
CA GLU A 40 18.02 8.32 -0.08
C GLU A 40 17.08 9.53 -0.10
N LYS A 41 15.99 9.49 -0.88
CA LYS A 41 15.16 10.70 -1.12
C LYS A 41 13.98 10.86 -0.17
N PHE A 42 13.70 9.86 0.66
CA PHE A 42 12.52 9.85 1.52
C PHE A 42 12.91 9.65 2.98
N GLU A 43 12.28 10.41 3.88
CA GLU A 43 12.50 10.31 5.31
C GLU A 43 11.78 9.08 5.89
N GLU A 44 12.50 8.18 6.56
CA GLU A 44 11.88 7.01 7.20
C GLU A 44 10.93 7.43 8.33
N ALA A 45 9.71 6.89 8.31
CA ALA A 45 8.70 7.13 9.35
C ALA A 45 8.86 6.16 10.55
N TRP A 46 9.34 4.96 10.29
CA TRP A 46 9.39 3.90 11.28
C TRP A 46 10.64 3.99 12.17
N SER A 47 10.45 3.90 13.48
CA SER A 47 11.54 3.74 14.46
C SER A 47 11.57 2.32 15.03
N ARG A 48 12.78 1.75 15.13
CA ARG A 48 13.03 0.38 15.62
C ARG A 48 12.49 0.24 17.05
N LYS A 49 11.31 -0.38 17.21
CA LYS A 49 10.59 -0.82 18.43
C LYS A 49 9.22 -0.17 18.68
N SER A 50 8.69 0.67 17.79
CA SER A 50 7.33 1.18 17.97
C SER A 50 6.26 0.24 17.41
N PHE A 51 5.18 0.04 18.17
CA PHE A 51 3.93 -0.56 17.68
C PHE A 51 3.22 0.36 16.67
N SER A 52 3.48 1.67 16.72
CA SER A 52 2.83 2.69 15.90
C SER A 52 3.85 3.69 15.39
N SER A 53 4.05 3.75 14.07
CA SER A 53 5.00 4.68 13.44
C SER A 53 4.55 6.14 13.59
N SER A 54 3.24 6.35 13.69
CA SER A 54 2.62 7.68 13.83
C SER A 54 2.39 8.11 15.28
N GLY A 55 2.62 7.22 16.26
CA GLY A 55 2.29 7.47 17.67
C GLY A 55 0.80 7.47 18.00
N VAL A 56 -0.07 7.18 17.03
CA VAL A 56 -1.53 7.06 17.23
C VAL A 56 -1.83 5.84 18.11
N LEU A 57 -2.75 6.01 19.06
CA LEU A 57 -3.32 4.92 19.84
C LEU A 57 -4.10 3.98 18.93
N LEU A 58 -3.68 2.72 18.87
CA LEU A 58 -4.29 1.72 18.01
C LEU A 58 -5.58 1.19 18.65
N PRO A 59 -6.68 1.10 17.87
CA PRO A 59 -7.88 0.39 18.28
C PRO A 59 -7.61 -1.08 18.63
N GLU A 60 -8.50 -1.66 19.43
CA GLU A 60 -8.43 -3.07 19.80
C GLU A 60 -8.37 -3.98 18.57
N GLY A 61 -7.51 -5.00 18.63
CA GLY A 61 -7.28 -5.95 17.54
C GLY A 61 -6.26 -5.49 16.50
N ILE A 62 -5.82 -4.22 16.53
CA ILE A 62 -4.73 -3.71 15.71
C ILE A 62 -3.45 -3.68 16.55
N THR A 63 -2.44 -4.42 16.14
CA THR A 63 -1.21 -4.60 16.92
C THR A 63 -0.03 -3.81 16.38
N ILE A 64 -0.01 -3.55 15.07
CA ILE A 64 1.08 -2.82 14.42
C ILE A 64 0.49 -1.81 13.44
N GLN A 65 0.99 -0.58 13.50
CA GLN A 65 0.89 0.41 12.43
C GLN A 65 2.30 0.77 11.94
N HIS A 66 2.62 0.32 10.73
CA HIS A 66 3.90 0.47 10.07
C HIS A 66 3.76 1.40 8.86
N ALA A 67 4.38 2.57 8.92
CA ALA A 67 4.55 3.44 7.76
C ALA A 67 6.01 3.42 7.33
N LEU A 68 6.26 3.31 6.02
CA LEU A 68 7.62 3.30 5.50
C LEU A 68 8.27 4.70 5.58
N TRP A 69 7.62 5.73 5.05
CA TRP A 69 8.15 7.10 5.02
C TRP A 69 7.19 8.15 5.60
N ASN A 70 7.72 9.31 5.97
CA ASN A 70 6.89 10.50 6.21
C ASN A 70 6.45 11.08 4.86
N PHE A 71 5.20 11.53 4.79
CA PHE A 71 4.63 12.12 3.58
C PHE A 71 5.22 13.52 3.35
N ASP A 72 5.79 13.74 2.17
CA ASP A 72 6.43 14.98 1.78
C ASP A 72 5.48 15.88 0.97
N LYS A 73 4.79 16.79 1.65
CA LYS A 73 3.86 17.68 0.95
C LYS A 73 4.60 18.54 -0.09
N GLY A 74 4.23 18.39 -1.36
CA GLY A 74 4.85 19.04 -2.51
C GLY A 74 6.15 18.40 -2.98
N GLY A 75 6.55 17.27 -2.40
CA GLY A 75 7.78 16.56 -2.73
C GLY A 75 7.60 15.38 -3.69
N HIS A 76 8.65 14.58 -3.80
CA HIS A 76 8.75 13.47 -4.74
C HIS A 76 7.83 12.29 -4.36
N LEU A 77 7.65 12.00 -3.07
CA LEU A 77 6.78 10.88 -2.66
C LEU A 77 5.30 11.23 -2.90
N GLN A 78 4.88 12.46 -2.66
CA GLN A 78 3.56 12.94 -3.10
C GLN A 78 3.37 12.76 -4.62
N GLU A 79 4.36 13.16 -5.42
CA GLU A 79 4.28 13.04 -6.88
C GLU A 79 4.19 11.57 -7.32
N LEU A 80 5.03 10.68 -6.78
CA LEU A 80 4.96 9.24 -7.06
C LEU A 80 3.59 8.65 -6.73
N LEU A 81 3.03 9.01 -5.58
CA LEU A 81 1.70 8.56 -5.18
C LEU A 81 0.60 9.16 -6.05
N HIS A 82 0.76 10.39 -6.55
CA HIS A 82 -0.14 11.01 -7.51
C HIS A 82 -0.10 10.29 -8.86
N GLN A 83 1.09 10.04 -9.40
CA GLN A 83 1.32 9.27 -10.61
C GLN A 83 0.71 7.87 -10.51
N LEU A 84 0.91 7.20 -9.36
CA LEU A 84 0.30 5.91 -9.06
C LEU A 84 -1.23 5.99 -8.95
N LYS A 85 -1.83 7.12 -8.57
CA LYS A 85 -3.29 7.26 -8.44
C LYS A 85 -3.99 7.67 -9.74
N TYR A 86 -3.31 8.37 -10.65
CA TYR A 86 -3.98 9.01 -11.79
C TYR A 86 -3.36 8.70 -13.15
N ASN A 87 -2.08 8.32 -13.22
CA ASN A 87 -1.34 8.17 -14.47
C ASN A 87 -1.00 6.72 -14.84
N ARG A 88 -1.64 5.75 -14.17
CA ARG A 88 -1.50 4.30 -14.47
C ARG A 88 -0.07 3.76 -14.35
N LEU A 89 0.85 4.46 -13.68
CA LEU A 89 2.21 3.98 -13.41
C LEU A 89 2.21 2.94 -12.29
N THR A 90 1.61 1.77 -12.55
CA THR A 90 1.47 0.69 -11.56
C THR A 90 2.81 0.10 -11.12
N GLY A 91 3.85 0.25 -11.94
CA GLY A 91 5.23 -0.10 -11.59
C GLY A 91 5.73 0.63 -10.35
N VAL A 92 5.35 1.92 -10.19
CA VAL A 92 5.61 2.69 -8.97
C VAL A 92 5.04 1.98 -7.75
N GLY A 93 3.80 1.49 -7.83
CA GLY A 93 3.16 0.75 -6.74
C GLY A 93 3.96 -0.48 -6.32
N VAL A 94 4.47 -1.25 -7.29
CA VAL A 94 5.28 -2.44 -7.02
C VAL A 94 6.61 -2.06 -6.36
N ASP A 95 7.31 -1.03 -6.86
CA ASP A 95 8.59 -0.59 -6.31
C ASP A 95 8.45 -0.06 -4.87
N LEU A 96 7.43 0.77 -4.61
CA LEU A 96 7.10 1.24 -3.26
C LEU A 96 6.72 0.06 -2.34
N GLY A 97 5.95 -0.89 -2.86
CA GLY A 97 5.56 -2.12 -2.16
C GLY A 97 6.75 -2.99 -1.76
N ARG A 98 7.75 -3.14 -2.63
CA ARG A 98 8.98 -3.89 -2.33
C ARG A 98 9.75 -3.23 -1.19
N GLN A 99 9.85 -1.90 -1.18
CA GLN A 99 10.51 -1.19 -0.08
C GLN A 99 9.74 -1.29 1.23
N LEU A 100 8.40 -1.23 1.16
CA LEU A 100 7.54 -1.47 2.33
C LEU A 100 7.75 -2.89 2.86
N GLY A 101 7.78 -3.90 1.99
CA GLY A 101 8.06 -5.29 2.35
C GLY A 101 9.42 -5.47 3.02
N LYS A 102 10.48 -4.86 2.47
CA LYS A 102 11.82 -4.88 3.09
C LYS A 102 11.80 -4.23 4.48
N SER A 103 11.12 -3.09 4.63
CA SER A 103 10.99 -2.39 5.92
C SER A 103 10.20 -3.21 6.94
N LEU A 104 9.11 -3.86 6.54
CA LEU A 104 8.35 -4.79 7.38
C LEU A 104 9.21 -5.96 7.87
N LEU A 105 10.06 -6.55 7.02
CA LEU A 105 10.98 -7.62 7.41
C LEU A 105 12.09 -7.15 8.37
N ARG A 106 12.37 -5.84 8.46
CA ARG A 106 13.26 -5.28 9.50
C ARG A 106 12.55 -5.08 10.84
N ASN A 107 11.22 -5.11 10.87
CA ASN A 107 10.44 -4.98 12.08
C ASN A 107 10.31 -6.36 12.77
N SER A 108 11.00 -6.53 13.91
CA SER A 108 11.04 -7.80 14.63
C SER A 108 9.64 -8.30 15.03
N LEU A 109 8.75 -7.39 15.46
CA LEU A 109 7.38 -7.73 15.86
C LEU A 109 6.59 -8.30 14.68
N PHE A 110 6.75 -7.71 13.49
CA PHE A 110 6.14 -8.24 12.26
C PHE A 110 6.71 -9.62 11.93
N THR A 111 8.04 -9.78 11.95
CA THR A 111 8.67 -11.05 11.59
C THR A 111 8.33 -12.20 12.53
N GLU A 112 8.08 -11.92 13.81
CA GLU A 112 7.65 -12.90 14.79
C GLU A 112 6.24 -13.41 14.45
N ARG A 113 5.32 -12.48 14.15
CA ARG A 113 3.93 -12.80 13.80
C ARG A 113 3.81 -13.64 12.53
N ILE A 114 4.57 -13.33 11.50
CA ILE A 114 4.40 -14.03 10.22
C ILE A 114 4.97 -15.45 10.20
N LYS A 115 5.76 -15.85 11.20
CA LYS A 115 6.34 -17.20 11.29
C LYS A 115 5.38 -18.24 11.86
N SER A 116 4.48 -17.83 12.74
CA SER A 116 3.64 -18.74 13.52
C SER A 116 2.18 -18.75 13.09
N GLU A 117 1.80 -17.95 12.10
CA GLU A 117 0.40 -17.63 11.83
C GLU A 117 0.03 -17.76 10.35
N LYS A 118 -1.26 -17.99 10.10
CA LYS A 118 -1.87 -17.78 8.78
C LYS A 118 -1.90 -16.27 8.52
N VAL A 119 -1.10 -15.78 7.58
CA VAL A 119 -1.02 -14.34 7.26
C VAL A 119 -1.56 -14.07 5.86
N THR A 120 -2.34 -13.01 5.71
CA THR A 120 -2.83 -12.55 4.40
C THR A 120 -2.68 -11.04 4.23
N LEU A 121 -2.25 -10.62 3.05
CA LEU A 121 -2.23 -9.23 2.63
C LEU A 121 -3.64 -8.83 2.16
N ILE A 122 -4.16 -7.74 2.73
CA ILE A 122 -5.47 -7.16 2.42
C ILE A 122 -5.24 -5.77 1.80
N PRO A 123 -5.17 -5.65 0.46
CA PRO A 123 -5.14 -4.35 -0.19
C PRO A 123 -6.44 -3.59 0.10
N VAL A 124 -6.36 -2.34 0.57
CA VAL A 124 -7.56 -1.54 0.84
C VAL A 124 -8.42 -1.45 -0.45
N PRO A 125 -9.69 -1.89 -0.41
CA PRO A 125 -10.49 -1.93 -1.63
C PRO A 125 -10.93 -0.53 -2.04
N LEU A 126 -10.90 -0.30 -3.37
CA LEU A 126 -11.53 0.85 -3.97
C LEU A 126 -13.02 0.58 -4.22
N HIS A 127 -13.84 1.61 -4.01
CA HIS A 127 -15.23 1.60 -4.44
C HIS A 127 -15.31 1.36 -5.96
N ALA A 128 -16.32 0.59 -6.41
CA ALA A 128 -16.47 0.16 -7.80
C ALA A 128 -16.41 1.32 -8.81
N LYS A 129 -17.01 2.48 -8.50
CA LYS A 129 -16.92 3.69 -9.34
C LYS A 129 -15.47 4.18 -9.51
N LYS A 130 -14.70 4.27 -8.41
CA LYS A 130 -13.28 4.69 -8.46
C LYS A 130 -12.44 3.66 -9.19
N ARG A 131 -12.69 2.38 -8.95
CA ARG A 131 -12.03 1.28 -9.67
C ARG A 131 -12.26 1.36 -11.17
N ARG A 132 -13.49 1.61 -11.63
CA ARG A 132 -13.80 1.80 -13.06
C ARG A 132 -13.12 3.02 -13.67
N MET A 133 -13.13 4.16 -12.97
CA MET A 133 -12.47 5.38 -13.46
C MET A 133 -10.94 5.23 -13.54
N ARG A 134 -10.33 4.64 -12.51
CA ARG A 134 -8.88 4.46 -12.41
C ARG A 134 -8.37 3.29 -13.27
N GLY A 135 -9.17 2.23 -13.41
CA GLY A 135 -8.83 1.00 -14.14
C GLY A 135 -8.08 -0.04 -13.31
N TYR A 136 -7.64 0.29 -12.09
CA TYR A 136 -6.86 -0.58 -11.19
C TYR A 136 -7.02 -0.15 -9.72
N ASN A 137 -6.53 -0.97 -8.79
CA ASN A 137 -6.41 -0.64 -7.37
C ASN A 137 -4.93 -0.42 -7.01
N GLN A 138 -4.55 0.82 -6.66
CA GLN A 138 -3.17 1.14 -6.32
C GLN A 138 -2.66 0.36 -5.11
N ALA A 139 -3.51 0.14 -4.10
CA ALA A 139 -3.15 -0.65 -2.93
C ALA A 139 -2.81 -2.11 -3.30
N PHE A 140 -3.43 -2.64 -4.36
CA PHE A 140 -3.12 -3.99 -4.86
C PHE A 140 -1.72 -4.07 -5.46
N HIS A 141 -1.27 -3.03 -6.19
CA HIS A 141 0.08 -3.01 -6.74
C HIS A 141 1.15 -2.83 -5.64
N ILE A 142 0.85 -2.07 -4.60
CA ILE A 142 1.69 -1.98 -3.40
C ILE A 142 1.76 -3.37 -2.72
N ALA A 143 0.62 -4.01 -2.49
CA ALA A 143 0.57 -5.36 -1.91
C ALA A 143 1.32 -6.40 -2.76
N LYS A 144 1.31 -6.25 -4.09
CA LYS A 144 2.11 -7.09 -5.00
C LYS A 144 3.61 -6.97 -4.70
N GLY A 145 4.12 -5.74 -4.57
CA GLY A 145 5.52 -5.53 -4.20
C GLY A 145 5.86 -6.08 -2.81
N VAL A 146 4.95 -5.94 -1.84
CA VAL A 146 5.11 -6.53 -0.50
C VAL A 146 5.16 -8.06 -0.58
N SER A 147 4.26 -8.68 -1.35
CA SER A 147 4.20 -10.13 -1.57
C SER A 147 5.47 -10.67 -2.23
N GLU A 148 6.01 -9.97 -3.23
CA GLU A 148 7.26 -10.37 -3.90
C GLU A 148 8.46 -10.43 -2.94
N VAL A 149 8.49 -9.59 -1.90
CA VAL A 149 9.57 -9.56 -0.91
C VAL A 149 9.31 -10.50 0.27
N THR A 150 8.07 -10.60 0.72
CA THR A 150 7.70 -11.31 1.96
C THR A 150 7.23 -12.74 1.72
N GLY A 151 6.85 -13.09 0.48
CA GLY A 151 6.21 -14.36 0.14
C GLY A 151 4.75 -14.47 0.59
N LEU A 152 4.18 -13.44 1.21
CA LEU A 152 2.84 -13.48 1.77
C LEU A 152 1.75 -13.51 0.68
N HIS A 153 0.69 -14.26 0.93
CA HIS A 153 -0.45 -14.37 0.02
C HIS A 153 -1.26 -13.05 0.00
N ILE A 154 -1.67 -12.63 -1.20
CA ILE A 154 -2.61 -11.52 -1.38
C ILE A 154 -4.00 -12.10 -1.55
N ILE A 155 -4.93 -11.66 -0.71
CA ILE A 155 -6.32 -12.11 -0.79
C ILE A 155 -6.95 -11.78 -2.16
N LYS A 156 -7.92 -12.58 -2.58
CA LYS A 156 -8.72 -12.29 -3.78
C LYS A 156 -9.43 -10.94 -3.63
N GLN A 157 -9.52 -10.21 -4.75
CA GLN A 157 -10.02 -8.82 -4.75
C GLN A 157 -11.50 -8.67 -4.43
N ASP A 158 -12.26 -9.75 -4.49
CA ASP A 158 -13.69 -9.86 -4.17
C ASP A 158 -13.95 -10.33 -2.74
N ALA A 159 -12.92 -10.73 -1.99
CA ALA A 159 -13.04 -11.16 -0.61
C ALA A 159 -13.40 -10.01 0.36
N VAL A 160 -13.01 -8.79 0.02
CA VAL A 160 -13.36 -7.57 0.76
C VAL A 160 -13.77 -6.48 -0.23
N LEU A 161 -14.97 -5.95 -0.04
CA LEU A 161 -15.57 -4.96 -0.93
C LEU A 161 -15.70 -3.60 -0.22
N ARG A 162 -15.69 -2.54 -1.03
CA ARG A 162 -16.03 -1.18 -0.56
C ARG A 162 -17.30 -0.71 -1.23
N ASN A 163 -18.36 -0.58 -0.46
CA ASN A 163 -19.71 -0.27 -0.95
C ASN A 163 -20.05 1.22 -0.94
N LYS A 164 -19.36 2.02 -0.12
CA LYS A 164 -19.56 3.47 -0.10
C LYS A 164 -18.56 4.18 -1.00
N ASN A 165 -19.08 4.97 -1.94
CA ASN A 165 -18.27 5.90 -2.73
C ASN A 165 -17.90 7.13 -1.90
N THR A 166 -16.98 6.99 -0.96
CA THR A 166 -16.54 8.12 -0.15
C THR A 166 -15.53 8.99 -0.91
N SER A 167 -15.86 10.27 -1.07
CA SER A 167 -14.93 11.26 -1.60
C SER A 167 -13.85 11.55 -0.56
N THR A 168 -12.58 11.51 -0.97
CA THR A 168 -11.46 12.09 -0.22
C THR A 168 -11.56 13.61 -0.36
N GLN A 169 -12.49 14.24 0.37
CA GLN A 169 -12.57 15.70 0.38
C GLN A 169 -11.50 16.24 1.32
N THR A 170 -10.50 16.88 0.72
CA THR A 170 -9.58 17.81 1.38
C THR A 170 -10.42 18.84 2.15
N GLY A 171 -10.20 18.98 3.46
CA GLY A 171 -10.92 19.92 4.33
C GLY A 171 -11.93 19.32 5.33
N PHE A 172 -12.16 18.00 5.32
CA PHE A 172 -12.98 17.37 6.37
C PHE A 172 -12.21 17.16 7.68
N SER A 173 -12.85 17.50 8.80
CA SER A 173 -12.42 17.16 10.14
C SER A 173 -12.30 15.64 10.31
N ILE A 174 -11.49 15.22 11.29
CA ILE A 174 -11.27 13.80 11.62
C ILE A 174 -12.60 13.08 11.85
N GLU A 175 -13.52 13.69 12.59
CA GLU A 175 -14.86 13.16 12.85
C GLU A 175 -15.68 12.94 11.57
N LYS A 176 -15.63 13.91 10.66
CA LYS A 176 -16.35 13.83 9.39
C LYS A 176 -15.75 12.76 8.47
N ARG A 177 -14.42 12.56 8.50
CA ARG A 177 -13.77 11.42 7.82
C ARG A 177 -14.22 10.08 8.40
N ARG A 178 -14.35 9.97 9.72
CA ARG A 178 -14.81 8.75 10.40
C ARG A 178 -16.25 8.41 10.05
N LYS A 179 -17.18 9.37 10.17
CA LYS A 179 -18.60 9.16 9.79
C LYS A 179 -18.78 8.80 8.33
N ASN A 180 -17.97 9.36 7.44
CA ASN A 180 -18.07 9.07 6.02
C ASN A 180 -17.71 7.61 5.70
N ILE A 181 -16.70 7.06 6.39
CA ILE A 181 -16.20 5.71 6.10
C ILE A 181 -16.94 4.61 6.87
N GLU A 182 -17.64 4.94 7.95
CA GLU A 182 -18.42 3.97 8.73
C GLU A 182 -19.34 3.12 7.85
N GLY A 183 -19.28 1.78 7.97
CA GLY A 183 -20.03 0.84 7.15
C GLY A 183 -19.69 0.90 5.66
N ALA A 184 -18.45 1.30 5.31
CA ALA A 184 -18.02 1.36 3.91
C ALA A 184 -17.52 0.02 3.37
N PHE A 185 -17.21 -0.95 4.22
CA PHE A 185 -16.58 -2.21 3.83
C PHE A 185 -17.42 -3.42 4.22
N ASP A 186 -17.41 -4.43 3.36
CA ASP A 186 -18.01 -5.75 3.61
C ASP A 186 -16.96 -6.84 3.39
N VAL A 187 -16.92 -7.83 4.29
CA VAL A 187 -16.11 -9.04 4.13
C VAL A 187 -16.99 -10.14 3.55
N VAL A 188 -16.68 -10.57 2.32
CA VAL A 188 -17.47 -11.56 1.58
C VAL A 188 -16.93 -12.98 1.83
N SER A 189 -15.61 -13.14 1.94
CA SER A 189 -14.97 -14.44 2.13
C SER A 189 -14.47 -14.61 3.55
N ILE A 190 -15.36 -14.94 4.49
CA ILE A 190 -15.04 -15.11 5.91
C ILE A 190 -13.93 -16.15 6.11
N SER A 191 -13.98 -17.30 5.44
CA SER A 191 -12.97 -18.36 5.58
C SER A 191 -11.54 -17.95 5.20
N ALA A 192 -11.39 -16.92 4.36
CA ALA A 192 -10.09 -16.36 4.01
C ALA A 192 -9.52 -15.45 5.10
N ILE A 193 -10.39 -14.92 5.97
CA ILE A 193 -10.07 -13.95 7.04
C ILE A 193 -10.02 -14.61 8.41
N GLU A 194 -10.88 -15.59 8.65
CA GLU A 194 -11.01 -16.30 9.93
C GLU A 194 -9.66 -16.87 10.39
N ASP A 195 -9.34 -16.59 11.66
CA ASP A 195 -8.10 -16.91 12.37
C ASP A 195 -6.80 -16.43 11.70
N ALA A 196 -6.91 -15.56 10.68
CA ALA A 196 -5.74 -15.02 10.00
C ALA A 196 -5.24 -13.73 10.65
N VAL A 197 -3.92 -13.53 10.59
CA VAL A 197 -3.29 -12.22 10.74
C VAL A 197 -3.49 -11.46 9.44
N CYS A 198 -4.28 -10.39 9.48
CA CYS A 198 -4.61 -9.58 8.32
C CYS A 198 -3.69 -8.36 8.25
N VAL A 199 -2.89 -8.27 7.19
CA VAL A 199 -2.02 -7.12 6.93
C VAL A 199 -2.70 -6.20 5.92
N ILE A 200 -3.31 -5.14 6.41
CA ILE A 200 -3.94 -4.09 5.59
C ILE A 200 -2.84 -3.29 4.89
N VAL A 201 -2.92 -3.19 3.56
CA VAL A 201 -1.97 -2.44 2.73
C VAL A 201 -2.66 -1.24 2.09
N ASP A 202 -2.13 -0.04 2.30
CA ASP A 202 -2.62 1.20 1.66
C ASP A 202 -1.46 2.14 1.26
N ASP A 203 -1.78 3.22 0.55
CA ASP A 203 -0.80 4.22 0.15
C ASP A 203 -0.38 5.15 1.31
N VAL A 204 -1.31 5.87 1.92
CA VAL A 204 -1.01 6.87 2.97
C VAL A 204 -1.89 6.67 4.20
N PHE A 205 -1.25 6.51 5.35
CA PHE A 205 -1.90 6.60 6.65
C PHE A 205 -2.02 8.08 7.06
N THR A 206 -3.24 8.54 7.30
CA THR A 206 -3.48 9.90 7.85
C THR A 206 -4.08 9.75 9.25
N THR A 207 -5.39 9.88 9.37
CA THR A 207 -6.13 9.70 10.63
C THR A 207 -6.42 8.23 10.95
N GLY A 208 -5.97 7.30 10.11
CA GLY A 208 -6.34 5.88 10.19
C GLY A 208 -7.81 5.56 9.91
N ALA A 209 -8.68 6.52 9.60
CA ALA A 209 -10.13 6.27 9.49
C ALA A 209 -10.46 5.12 8.51
N THR A 210 -9.85 5.10 7.33
CA THR A 210 -10.05 4.03 6.34
C THR A 210 -9.57 2.68 6.85
N THR A 211 -8.35 2.63 7.40
CA THR A 211 -7.72 1.38 7.85
C THR A 211 -8.36 0.85 9.12
N PHE A 212 -8.82 1.71 10.02
CA PHE A 212 -9.52 1.33 11.25
C PHE A 212 -10.91 0.80 10.98
N GLU A 213 -11.66 1.41 10.06
CA GLU A 213 -12.95 0.88 9.65
C GLU A 213 -12.82 -0.49 8.98
N LEU A 214 -11.85 -0.64 8.07
CA LEU A 214 -11.56 -1.93 7.47
C LEU A 214 -11.16 -2.95 8.53
N ALA A 215 -10.30 -2.55 9.47
CA ALA A 215 -9.87 -3.40 10.57
C ALA A 215 -11.06 -3.89 11.41
N ALA A 216 -12.01 -3.01 11.74
CA ALA A 216 -13.20 -3.38 12.49
C ALA A 216 -14.05 -4.43 11.74
N ASN A 217 -14.18 -4.32 10.42
CA ASN A 217 -14.90 -5.31 9.60
C ASN A 217 -14.16 -6.65 9.52
N LEU A 218 -12.83 -6.64 9.44
CA LEU A 218 -12.01 -7.86 9.48
C LEU A 218 -12.07 -8.56 10.84
N LYS A 219 -12.02 -7.81 11.95
CA LYS A 219 -12.21 -8.37 13.31
C LYS A 219 -13.58 -9.00 13.47
N LYS A 220 -14.64 -8.35 12.99
CA LYS A 220 -16.01 -8.93 12.98
C LYS A 220 -16.10 -10.22 12.17
N ALA A 221 -15.30 -10.33 11.11
CA ALA A 221 -15.20 -11.54 10.29
C ALA A 221 -14.24 -12.61 10.87
N GLY A 222 -13.80 -12.46 12.12
CA GLY A 222 -13.01 -13.48 12.81
C GLY A 222 -11.50 -13.40 12.60
N SER A 223 -10.95 -12.30 12.07
CA SER A 223 -9.49 -12.17 11.97
C SER A 223 -8.84 -12.22 13.35
N LYS A 224 -7.75 -12.96 13.49
CA LYS A 224 -6.99 -13.08 14.74
C LYS A 224 -6.38 -11.75 15.16
N GLU A 225 -5.64 -11.14 14.25
CA GLU A 225 -4.85 -9.94 14.49
C GLU A 225 -4.81 -9.06 13.24
N ILE A 226 -4.62 -7.76 13.42
CA ILE A 226 -4.56 -6.80 12.32
C ILE A 226 -3.29 -5.97 12.39
N ILE A 227 -2.63 -5.88 11.24
CA ILE A 227 -1.45 -5.06 11.01
C ILE A 227 -1.80 -4.05 9.91
N ILE A 228 -1.45 -2.79 10.09
CA ILE A 228 -1.58 -1.75 9.08
C ILE A 228 -0.20 -1.44 8.52
N ALA A 229 -0.04 -1.57 7.21
CA ALA A 229 1.19 -1.26 6.48
C ALA A 229 0.90 -0.22 5.38
N THR A 230 1.52 0.95 5.47
CA THR A 230 1.37 2.01 4.46
C THR A 230 2.70 2.50 3.92
N VAL A 231 2.70 2.99 2.68
CA VAL A 231 3.91 3.58 2.08
C VAL A 231 4.28 4.87 2.80
N ALA A 232 3.30 5.69 3.17
CA ALA A 232 3.55 6.95 3.87
C ALA A 232 2.66 7.13 5.10
N GLN A 233 3.07 8.05 5.98
CA GLN A 233 2.22 8.65 7.01
C GLN A 233 2.21 10.18 6.93
N ALA A 234 1.07 10.82 7.23
CA ALA A 234 0.88 12.27 7.16
C ALA A 234 0.09 12.81 8.35
#